data_AF-F5T3S6-F1
#
_entry.id   AF-F5T3S6-F1
#
_cell.length_a   1.000
_cell.length_b   1.000
_cell.length_c   1.000
_cell.angle_alpha   90.00
_cell.angle_beta   90.00
_cell.angle_gamma   90.00
#
_symmetry.space_group_name_H-M   'P 1'
#
loop_
_entity.id
_entity.type
_entity.pdbx_description
1 polymer ?
#
loop_
_entity_poly.entity_id
_entity_poly.type
_entity_poly.pdbx_seq_one_letter_code
_entity_poly.pdbx_strand_id
1 'polypeptide(L)'
;MNGRVIYHLQKKMVESLDTQLGTKKLVLEITDEELKQKGSFLELLDIVKQLIQSYLPLQPDIEEFANTVERGESITAGNSFRSFLSTLGQLLLSFKEMVQEGFCWFPRLMRWNTSKGEVASVFRDDPSGYNYKLEAFRNMETKAIYRAENLKGKICSDNRIGTLEQIQGSVEIVEKDYKRGIDKTEQDLQR
;
A
#
# COMPACT_ATOMS: atom_id res chain seq x y z
N MET A 1 48.62 -47.85 31.53
CA MET A 1 47.47 -47.94 30.60
C MET A 1 46.64 -46.63 30.50
N ASN A 2 46.99 -45.54 31.19
CA ASN A 2 46.13 -44.33 31.28
C ASN A 2 46.20 -43.36 30.09
N GLY A 3 47.29 -43.34 29.30
CA GLY A 3 47.47 -42.34 28.23
C GLY A 3 46.52 -42.47 27.02
N ARG A 4 46.17 -43.70 26.62
CA ARG A 4 45.25 -43.93 25.48
C ARG A 4 43.81 -43.52 25.79
N VAL A 5 43.37 -43.72 27.03
CA VAL A 5 42.02 -43.37 27.48
C VAL A 5 41.87 -41.85 27.54
N ILE A 6 42.88 -41.15 28.08
CA ILE A 6 42.92 -39.69 28.12
C ILE A 6 42.90 -39.10 26.71
N TYR A 7 43.72 -39.64 25.79
CA TYR A 7 43.73 -39.19 24.39
C TYR A 7 42.38 -39.38 23.69
N HIS A 8 41.69 -40.52 23.92
CA HIS A 8 40.37 -40.76 23.36
C HIS A 8 39.30 -39.81 23.92
N LEU A 9 39.36 -39.50 25.22
CA LEU A 9 38.44 -38.55 25.85
C LEU A 9 38.67 -37.13 25.34
N GLN A 10 39.93 -36.70 25.22
CA GLN A 10 40.28 -35.40 24.65
C GLN A 10 39.84 -35.28 23.19
N LYS A 11 40.07 -36.32 22.37
CA LYS A 11 39.65 -36.35 20.97
C LYS A 11 38.13 -36.21 20.82
N LYS A 12 37.36 -36.97 21.61
CA LYS A 12 35.89 -36.87 21.62
C LYS A 12 35.39 -35.49 22.08
N MET A 13 36.05 -34.88 23.07
CA MET A 13 35.74 -33.51 23.49
C MET A 13 35.99 -32.50 22.37
N VAL A 14 37.11 -32.59 21.68
CA VAL A 14 37.46 -31.69 20.57
C VAL A 14 36.47 -31.85 19.41
N GLU A 15 36.14 -33.08 19.01
CA GLU A 15 35.14 -33.36 17.98
C GLU A 15 33.74 -32.84 18.36
N SER A 16 33.37 -32.96 19.64
CA SER A 16 32.11 -32.41 20.15
C SER A 16 32.10 -30.89 20.12
N LEU A 17 33.21 -30.24 20.48
CA LEU A 17 33.33 -28.78 20.45
C LEU A 17 33.30 -28.25 19.02
N ASP A 18 33.95 -28.94 18.09
CA ASP A 18 33.99 -28.59 16.66
C ASP A 18 32.59 -28.67 16.04
N THR A 19 31.84 -29.73 16.38
CA THR A 19 30.44 -29.89 15.96
C THR A 19 29.57 -28.74 16.49
N GLN A 20 29.70 -28.40 17.78
CA GLN A 20 28.93 -27.29 18.38
C GLN A 20 29.30 -25.93 17.76
N LEU A 21 30.58 -25.70 17.45
CA LEU A 21 31.05 -24.49 16.80
C LEU A 21 30.48 -24.36 15.38
N GLY A 22 30.44 -25.47 14.63
CA GLY A 22 29.82 -25.55 13.31
C GLY A 22 28.32 -25.21 13.34
N THR A 23 27.58 -25.77 14.29
CA THR A 23 26.15 -25.44 14.46
C THR A 23 25.94 -23.97 14.80
N LYS A 24 26.73 -23.40 15.72
CA LYS A 24 26.62 -21.98 16.09
C LYS A 24 26.91 -21.05 14.91
N LYS A 25 27.87 -21.42 14.06
CA LYS A 25 28.19 -20.63 12.85
C LYS A 25 27.03 -20.60 11.86
N LEU A 26 26.39 -21.74 11.60
CA LEU A 26 25.20 -21.80 10.73
C LEU A 26 24.04 -20.96 11.26
N VAL A 27 23.79 -21.02 12.58
CA VAL A 27 22.74 -20.20 13.22
C VAL A 27 23.02 -18.71 13.05
N LEU A 28 24.28 -18.28 13.20
CA LEU A 28 24.67 -16.89 12.99
C LEU A 28 24.46 -16.43 11.54
N GLU A 29 24.81 -17.27 10.55
CA GLU A 29 24.61 -16.96 9.13
C GLU A 29 23.11 -16.80 8.81
N ILE A 30 22.26 -17.71 9.31
CA ILE A 30 20.80 -17.63 9.16
C ILE A 30 20.25 -16.36 9.83
N THR A 31 20.71 -16.05 11.05
CA THR A 31 20.26 -14.87 11.79
C THR A 31 20.68 -13.57 11.09
N ASP A 32 21.88 -13.52 10.51
CA ASP A 32 22.37 -12.35 9.75
C ASP A 32 21.56 -12.13 8.46
N GLU A 33 21.21 -13.20 7.74
CA GLU A 33 20.32 -13.11 6.57
C GLU A 33 18.91 -12.63 6.94
N GLU A 34 18.33 -13.16 8.01
CA GLU A 34 17.03 -12.72 8.53
C GLU A 34 17.06 -11.25 8.97
N LEU A 35 18.14 -10.80 9.62
CA LEU A 35 18.31 -9.40 10.01
C LEU A 35 18.46 -8.47 8.80
N LYS A 36 19.18 -8.88 7.76
CA LYS A 36 19.30 -8.11 6.51
C LYS A 36 17.97 -7.96 5.80
N GLN A 37 17.22 -9.06 5.65
CA GLN A 37 15.86 -9.00 5.12
C GLN A 37 15.00 -8.07 5.98
N LYS A 38 15.18 -8.14 7.31
CA LYS A 38 14.39 -7.33 8.22
C LYS A 38 14.65 -5.84 8.08
N GLY A 39 15.92 -5.45 7.93
CA GLY A 39 16.34 -4.07 7.67
C GLY A 39 15.81 -3.54 6.34
N SER A 40 15.90 -4.34 5.27
CA SER A 40 15.41 -3.96 3.94
C SER A 40 13.91 -3.66 3.93
N PHE A 41 13.09 -4.39 4.69
CA PHE A 41 11.66 -4.11 4.80
C PHE A 41 11.37 -2.76 5.46
N LEU A 42 12.10 -2.39 6.51
CA LEU A 42 11.92 -1.10 7.17
C LEU A 42 12.33 0.06 6.26
N GLU A 43 13.38 -0.11 5.45
CA GLU A 43 13.76 0.87 4.43
C GLU A 43 12.66 1.06 3.38
N LEU A 44 12.04 -0.03 2.90
CA LEU A 44 10.90 0.04 1.99
C LEU A 44 9.70 0.74 2.63
N LEU A 45 9.42 0.49 3.92
CA LEU A 45 8.36 1.20 4.64
C LEU A 45 8.64 2.71 4.75
N ASP A 46 9.90 3.11 4.95
CA ASP A 46 10.26 4.53 4.97
C ASP A 46 10.01 5.19 3.61
N ILE A 47 10.37 4.52 2.52
CA ILE A 47 10.08 4.99 1.15
C ILE A 47 8.56 5.15 0.94
N VAL A 48 7.75 4.17 1.40
CA VAL A 48 6.28 4.27 1.31
C VAL A 48 5.75 5.45 2.12
N LYS A 49 6.28 5.69 3.32
CA LYS A 49 5.90 6.86 4.12
C LYS A 49 6.27 8.18 3.43
N GLN A 50 7.48 8.29 2.90
CA GLN A 50 7.91 9.46 2.13
C GLN A 50 7.01 9.70 0.92
N LEU A 51 6.62 8.62 0.23
CA LEU A 51 5.66 8.70 -0.86
C LEU A 51 4.31 9.26 -0.37
N ILE A 52 3.74 8.74 0.72
CA ILE A 52 2.49 9.25 1.30
C ILE A 52 2.61 10.73 1.67
N GLN A 53 3.72 11.13 2.32
CA GLN A 53 3.99 12.52 2.69
C GLN A 53 4.03 13.44 1.45
N SER A 54 4.53 12.96 0.31
CA SER A 54 4.53 13.73 -0.93
C SER A 54 3.13 14.03 -1.49
N TYR A 55 2.11 13.27 -1.10
CA TYR A 55 0.71 13.49 -1.49
C TYR A 55 -0.09 14.36 -0.52
N LEU A 56 0.41 14.64 0.69
CA LEU A 56 -0.29 15.51 1.65
C LEU A 56 -0.63 16.90 1.09
N PRO A 57 0.25 17.58 0.31
CA PRO A 57 -0.12 18.85 -0.31
C PRO A 57 -1.29 18.77 -1.29
N LEU A 58 -1.58 17.57 -1.81
CA LEU A 58 -2.67 17.30 -2.76
C LEU A 58 -3.96 16.86 -2.07
N GLN A 59 -3.97 16.74 -0.73
CA GLN A 59 -5.15 16.33 0.03
C GLN A 59 -6.40 17.17 -0.30
N PRO A 60 -6.35 18.51 -0.41
CA PRO A 60 -7.52 19.30 -0.78
C PRO A 60 -8.09 18.93 -2.14
N ASP A 61 -7.25 18.67 -3.14
CA ASP A 61 -7.68 18.25 -4.49
C ASP A 61 -8.28 16.84 -4.48
N ILE A 62 -7.71 15.90 -3.70
CA ILE A 62 -8.24 14.54 -3.52
C ILE A 62 -9.62 14.59 -2.84
N GLU A 63 -9.79 15.45 -1.84
CA GLU A 63 -11.08 15.67 -1.18
C GLU A 63 -12.08 16.35 -2.10
N GLU A 64 -11.66 17.34 -2.90
CA GLU A 64 -12.51 17.99 -3.89
C GLU A 64 -13.03 16.98 -4.92
N PHE A 65 -12.16 16.08 -5.40
CA PHE A 65 -12.55 14.95 -6.25
C PHE A 65 -13.64 14.10 -5.59
N ALA A 66 -13.39 13.63 -4.36
CA ALA A 66 -14.33 12.76 -3.65
C ALA A 66 -15.68 13.46 -3.41
N ASN A 67 -15.65 14.71 -2.93
CA ASN A 67 -16.83 15.52 -2.69
C ASN A 67 -17.65 15.72 -3.98
N THR A 68 -16.98 15.94 -5.13
CA THR A 68 -17.65 16.14 -6.42
C THR A 68 -18.33 14.85 -6.91
N VAL A 69 -17.68 13.71 -6.75
CA VAL A 69 -18.27 12.39 -7.05
C VAL A 69 -19.49 12.12 -6.17
N GLU A 70 -19.43 12.45 -4.90
CA GLU A 70 -20.52 12.27 -3.93
C GLU A 70 -21.74 13.15 -4.23
N ARG A 71 -21.52 14.37 -4.73
CA ARG A 71 -22.59 15.22 -5.24
C ARG A 71 -23.17 14.74 -6.57
N GLY A 72 -22.49 13.80 -7.25
CA GLY A 72 -22.88 13.29 -8.55
C GLY A 72 -22.64 14.29 -9.69
N GLU A 73 -21.66 15.17 -9.51
CA GLU A 73 -21.35 16.26 -10.44
C GLU A 73 -20.25 15.88 -11.43
N SER A 74 -20.14 16.65 -12.52
CA SER A 74 -18.99 16.59 -13.42
C SER A 74 -17.79 17.29 -12.79
N ILE A 75 -16.60 16.80 -13.10
CA ILE A 75 -15.34 17.42 -12.66
C ILE A 75 -14.81 18.32 -13.77
N THR A 76 -14.43 19.53 -13.39
CA THR A 76 -13.70 20.47 -14.24
C THR A 76 -12.21 20.36 -13.91
N ALA A 77 -11.45 19.72 -14.79
CA ALA A 77 -10.01 19.47 -14.63
C ALA A 77 -9.13 20.64 -15.10
N GLY A 78 -9.72 21.69 -15.69
CA GLY A 78 -8.97 22.86 -16.08
C GLY A 78 -9.75 23.78 -16.99
N ASN A 79 -9.01 24.60 -17.71
CA ASN A 79 -9.57 25.59 -18.62
C ASN A 79 -9.02 25.34 -20.03
N SER A 80 -9.88 24.81 -20.90
CA SER A 80 -9.54 24.54 -22.30
C SER A 80 -9.20 25.80 -23.09
N PHE A 81 -9.81 26.94 -22.76
CA PHE A 81 -9.54 28.22 -23.42
C PHE A 81 -8.13 28.75 -23.11
N ARG A 82 -7.56 28.41 -21.95
CA ARG A 82 -6.20 28.78 -21.55
C ARG A 82 -5.18 27.65 -21.69
N SER A 83 -5.59 26.50 -22.23
CA SER A 83 -4.77 25.29 -22.35
C SER A 83 -4.06 24.90 -21.04
N PHE A 84 -4.77 24.97 -19.92
CA PHE A 84 -4.20 24.79 -18.58
C PHE A 84 -5.02 23.79 -17.76
N LEU A 85 -4.33 22.86 -17.07
CA LEU A 85 -4.91 21.92 -16.11
C LEU A 85 -4.74 22.45 -14.67
N SER A 86 -5.80 22.37 -13.87
CA SER A 86 -5.71 22.59 -12.43
C SER A 86 -4.84 21.52 -11.76
N THR A 87 -4.51 21.70 -10.48
CA THR A 87 -3.81 20.68 -9.69
C THR A 87 -4.59 19.36 -9.69
N LEU A 88 -5.90 19.39 -9.39
CA LEU A 88 -6.78 18.25 -9.59
C LEU A 88 -6.73 17.67 -11.01
N GLY A 89 -6.73 18.50 -12.06
CA GLY A 89 -6.64 18.02 -13.44
C GLY A 89 -5.35 17.27 -13.76
N GLN A 90 -4.21 17.77 -13.28
CA GLN A 90 -2.92 17.10 -13.40
C GLN A 90 -2.93 15.78 -12.63
N LEU A 91 -3.50 15.78 -11.43
CA LEU A 91 -3.63 14.59 -10.60
C LEU A 91 -4.48 13.50 -11.29
N LEU A 92 -5.64 13.88 -11.84
CA LEU A 92 -6.50 12.98 -12.59
C LEU A 92 -5.76 12.40 -13.80
N LEU A 93 -5.02 13.22 -14.53
CA LEU A 93 -4.23 12.75 -15.67
C LEU A 93 -3.19 11.69 -15.26
N SER A 94 -2.51 11.87 -14.11
CA SER A 94 -1.53 10.91 -13.59
C SER A 94 -2.14 9.57 -13.16
N PHE A 95 -3.40 9.56 -12.71
CA PHE A 95 -4.11 8.36 -12.25
C PHE A 95 -5.14 7.82 -13.24
N LYS A 96 -5.22 8.42 -14.43
CA LYS A 96 -6.22 8.06 -15.44
C LYS A 96 -5.97 6.66 -15.96
N GLU A 97 -6.98 5.80 -15.81
CA GLU A 97 -7.02 4.50 -16.44
C GLU A 97 -8.19 4.46 -17.42
N MET A 98 -8.02 3.82 -18.59
CA MET A 98 -9.10 3.65 -19.56
C MET A 98 -9.93 2.41 -19.20
N VAL A 99 -11.25 2.57 -19.11
CA VAL A 99 -12.17 1.43 -18.96
C VAL A 99 -12.51 0.84 -20.33
N GLN A 100 -12.83 1.73 -21.26
CA GLN A 100 -13.11 1.46 -22.67
C GLN A 100 -13.00 2.78 -23.44
N GLU A 101 -13.14 2.75 -24.77
CA GLU A 101 -13.10 3.97 -25.58
C GLU A 101 -14.14 5.00 -25.09
N GLY A 102 -13.68 6.24 -24.84
CA GLY A 102 -14.50 7.34 -24.35
C GLY A 102 -14.86 7.28 -22.86
N PHE A 103 -14.33 6.31 -22.09
CA PHE A 103 -14.58 6.21 -20.65
C PHE A 103 -13.31 5.93 -19.86
N CYS A 104 -13.10 6.71 -18.81
CA CYS A 104 -11.99 6.57 -17.88
C CYS A 104 -12.48 6.41 -16.43
N TRP A 105 -11.57 6.03 -15.55
CA TRP A 105 -11.83 5.91 -14.11
C TRP A 105 -10.55 6.18 -13.32
N PHE A 106 -10.72 6.42 -12.01
CA PHE A 106 -9.63 6.80 -11.10
C PHE A 106 -9.62 5.93 -9.83
N PRO A 107 -9.49 4.59 -9.94
CA PRO A 107 -9.65 3.67 -8.81
C PRO A 107 -8.57 3.81 -7.73
N ARG A 108 -7.43 4.42 -8.08
CA ARG A 108 -6.31 4.68 -7.16
C ARG A 108 -6.47 5.97 -6.36
N LEU A 109 -7.40 6.85 -6.76
CA LEU A 109 -7.57 8.17 -6.16
C LEU A 109 -8.57 8.14 -4.99
N MET A 110 -9.75 7.52 -5.19
CA MET A 110 -10.73 7.31 -4.13
C MET A 110 -11.65 6.14 -4.50
N ARG A 111 -12.11 5.40 -3.48
CA ARG A 111 -13.11 4.35 -3.61
C ARG A 111 -14.17 4.49 -2.52
N TRP A 112 -15.28 3.79 -2.70
CA TRP A 112 -16.36 3.76 -1.71
C TRP A 112 -16.79 2.33 -1.41
N ASN A 113 -17.04 2.04 -0.14
CA ASN A 113 -17.59 0.76 0.30
C ASN A 113 -19.11 0.79 0.26
N THR A 114 -19.73 -0.08 -0.51
CA THR A 114 -21.19 -0.12 -0.65
C THR A 114 -21.73 -1.53 -0.40
N SER A 115 -23.06 -1.66 -0.32
CA SER A 115 -23.73 -2.97 -0.39
C SER A 115 -23.43 -3.78 -1.66
N LYS A 116 -22.82 -3.16 -2.68
CA LYS A 116 -22.35 -3.79 -3.91
C LYS A 116 -20.84 -4.03 -3.90
N GLY A 117 -20.18 -3.93 -2.74
CA GLY A 117 -18.73 -4.02 -2.56
C GLY A 117 -18.01 -2.68 -2.76
N GLU A 118 -16.69 -2.75 -2.88
CA GLU A 118 -15.84 -1.60 -3.18
C GLU A 118 -16.04 -1.14 -4.63
N VAL A 119 -16.33 0.15 -4.81
CA VAL A 119 -16.56 0.74 -6.13
C VAL A 119 -15.70 1.99 -6.34
N ALA A 120 -15.32 2.22 -7.60
CA ALA A 120 -14.67 3.44 -8.07
C ALA A 120 -15.53 4.13 -9.14
N SER A 121 -15.45 5.45 -9.22
CA SER A 121 -16.20 6.26 -10.19
C SER A 121 -15.65 6.10 -11.60
N VAL A 122 -16.56 6.02 -12.57
CA VAL A 122 -16.32 5.95 -14.01
C VAL A 122 -16.91 7.18 -14.67
N PHE A 123 -16.10 7.81 -15.49
CA PHE A 123 -16.41 9.05 -16.16
C PHE A 123 -16.41 8.86 -17.67
N ARG A 124 -17.29 9.60 -18.35
CA ARG A 124 -17.14 9.86 -19.77
C ARG A 124 -15.97 10.82 -19.95
N ASP A 125 -15.03 10.39 -20.77
CA ASP A 125 -13.83 11.14 -21.09
C ASP A 125 -14.17 12.26 -22.08
N ASP A 126 -13.79 13.48 -21.76
CA ASP A 126 -13.75 14.58 -22.73
C ASP A 126 -12.45 14.44 -23.53
N PRO A 127 -12.49 14.33 -24.88
CA PRO A 127 -11.28 14.26 -25.70
C PRO A 127 -10.30 15.40 -25.47
N SER A 128 -10.77 16.54 -24.97
CA SER A 128 -9.92 17.69 -24.62
C SER A 128 -9.22 17.54 -23.25
N GLY A 129 -9.65 16.60 -22.40
CA GLY A 129 -9.06 16.30 -21.10
C GLY A 129 -9.40 17.29 -19.98
N TYR A 130 -10.24 18.29 -20.25
CA TYR A 130 -10.57 19.35 -19.29
C TYR A 130 -11.84 19.09 -18.48
N ASN A 131 -12.67 18.11 -18.88
CA ASN A 131 -13.91 17.79 -18.18
C ASN A 131 -14.12 16.29 -18.07
N TYR A 132 -14.66 15.84 -16.95
CA TYR A 132 -15.02 14.44 -16.74
C TYR A 132 -16.44 14.37 -16.23
N LYS A 133 -17.33 13.74 -17.00
CA LYS A 133 -18.73 13.59 -16.60
C LYS A 133 -18.93 12.26 -15.90
N LEU A 134 -19.38 12.27 -14.64
CA LEU A 134 -19.69 11.04 -13.91
C LEU A 134 -20.85 10.30 -14.59
N GLU A 135 -20.65 9.03 -14.93
CA GLU A 135 -21.67 8.22 -15.61
C GLU A 135 -21.99 6.93 -14.85
N ALA A 136 -20.99 6.34 -14.19
CA ALA A 136 -21.14 5.07 -13.54
C ALA A 136 -20.16 4.88 -12.39
N PHE A 137 -20.31 3.76 -11.71
CA PHE A 137 -19.36 3.19 -10.77
C PHE A 137 -19.04 1.77 -11.20
N ARG A 138 -17.79 1.36 -11.03
CA ARG A 138 -17.32 0.02 -11.33
C ARG A 138 -16.84 -0.65 -10.05
N ASN A 139 -17.31 -1.86 -9.79
CA ASN A 139 -16.84 -2.65 -8.67
C ASN A 139 -15.39 -3.11 -8.91
N MET A 140 -14.56 -3.02 -7.88
CA MET A 140 -13.12 -3.31 -7.95
C MET A 140 -12.81 -4.78 -8.21
N GLU A 141 -13.60 -5.69 -7.65
CA GLU A 141 -13.38 -7.13 -7.69
C GLU A 141 -14.11 -7.77 -8.88
N THR A 142 -15.44 -7.69 -8.87
CA THR A 142 -16.33 -8.29 -9.88
C THR A 142 -16.32 -7.57 -11.22
N LYS A 143 -15.76 -6.35 -11.28
CA LYS A 143 -15.76 -5.47 -12.47
C LYS A 143 -17.14 -5.06 -12.98
N ALA A 144 -18.22 -5.39 -12.25
CA ALA A 144 -19.59 -5.00 -12.56
C ALA A 144 -19.74 -3.48 -12.59
N ILE A 145 -20.56 -2.98 -13.52
CA ILE A 145 -20.79 -1.54 -13.73
C ILE A 145 -22.21 -1.18 -13.29
N TYR A 146 -22.33 -0.14 -12.49
CA TYR A 146 -23.58 0.41 -12.00
C TYR A 146 -23.70 1.86 -12.43
N ARG A 147 -24.82 2.25 -13.04
CA ARG A 147 -25.05 3.65 -13.39
C ARG A 147 -25.00 4.54 -12.14
N ALA A 148 -24.51 5.76 -12.28
CA ALA A 148 -24.31 6.68 -11.15
C ALA A 148 -25.62 6.90 -10.36
N GLU A 149 -26.77 6.95 -11.04
CA GLU A 149 -28.07 7.13 -10.42
C GLU A 149 -28.45 5.97 -9.47
N ASN A 150 -28.02 4.74 -9.77
CA ASN A 150 -28.34 3.55 -8.95
C ASN A 150 -27.62 3.54 -7.59
N LEU A 151 -26.52 4.30 -7.49
CA LEU A 151 -25.72 4.46 -6.27
C LEU A 151 -25.85 5.85 -5.67
N LYS A 152 -26.74 6.71 -6.19
CA LYS A 152 -27.01 8.03 -5.62
C LYS A 152 -27.41 7.91 -4.14
N GLY A 153 -26.79 8.71 -3.28
CA GLY A 153 -26.99 8.68 -1.83
C GLY A 153 -26.33 7.49 -1.11
N LYS A 154 -25.70 6.56 -1.84
CA LYS A 154 -24.89 5.46 -1.28
C LYS A 154 -23.39 5.75 -1.35
N ILE A 155 -23.00 6.86 -1.96
CA ILE A 155 -21.63 7.33 -2.09
C ILE A 155 -21.54 8.59 -1.23
N CYS A 156 -20.80 8.53 -0.13
CA CYS A 156 -20.65 9.63 0.83
C CYS A 156 -19.28 9.59 1.53
N SER A 157 -19.00 10.61 2.34
CA SER A 157 -17.76 10.70 3.12
C SER A 157 -17.52 9.49 4.02
N ASP A 158 -18.59 8.97 4.63
CA ASP A 158 -18.50 7.98 5.70
C ASP A 158 -18.09 6.60 5.19
N ASN A 159 -18.26 6.34 3.90
CA ASN A 159 -17.88 5.08 3.29
C ASN A 159 -16.72 5.20 2.29
N ARG A 160 -15.94 6.29 2.35
CA ARG A 160 -14.69 6.42 1.61
C ARG A 160 -13.67 5.36 2.02
N ILE A 161 -12.96 4.84 1.02
CA ILE A 161 -11.79 3.95 1.17
C ILE A 161 -10.61 4.56 0.40
N GLY A 162 -9.43 4.48 1.00
CA GLY A 162 -8.19 4.91 0.37
C GLY A 162 -7.89 6.39 0.61
N THR A 163 -8.48 6.99 1.65
CA THR A 163 -8.09 8.32 2.15
C THR A 163 -6.64 8.29 2.62
N LEU A 164 -5.91 9.40 2.49
CA LEU A 164 -4.51 9.48 2.92
C LEU A 164 -4.34 9.12 4.40
N GLU A 165 -5.29 9.50 5.25
CA GLU A 165 -5.31 9.18 6.68
C GLU A 165 -5.38 7.67 6.93
N GLN A 166 -6.29 6.97 6.26
CA GLN A 166 -6.39 5.51 6.32
C GLN A 166 -5.11 4.82 5.84
N ILE A 167 -4.51 5.32 4.75
CA ILE A 167 -3.27 4.75 4.20
C ILE A 167 -2.11 4.96 5.19
N GLN A 168 -1.95 6.18 5.71
CA GLN A 168 -0.92 6.50 6.70
C GLN A 168 -1.08 5.65 7.96
N GLY A 169 -2.28 5.58 8.53
CA GLY A 169 -2.55 4.77 9.71
C GLY A 169 -2.29 3.28 9.49
N SER A 170 -2.60 2.76 8.30
CA SER A 170 -2.31 1.37 7.94
C SER A 170 -0.80 1.08 7.91
N VAL A 171 -0.01 1.99 7.33
CA VAL A 171 1.46 1.86 7.29
C VAL A 171 2.06 1.93 8.70
N GLU A 172 1.56 2.79 9.58
CA GLU A 172 1.99 2.88 10.97
C GLU A 172 1.68 1.60 11.77
N ILE A 173 0.52 0.99 11.55
CA ILE A 173 0.15 -0.30 12.16
C ILE A 173 1.10 -1.39 11.69
N VAL A 174 1.33 -1.50 10.37
CA VAL A 174 2.24 -2.50 9.80
C VAL A 174 3.65 -2.37 10.36
N GLU A 175 4.18 -1.15 10.42
CA GLU A 175 5.50 -0.90 11.00
C GLU A 175 5.56 -1.30 12.49
N LYS A 176 4.54 -0.95 13.27
CA LYS A 176 4.48 -1.25 14.70
C LYS A 176 4.43 -2.76 14.95
N ASP A 177 3.59 -3.47 14.21
CA ASP A 177 3.45 -4.93 14.34
C ASP A 177 4.71 -5.65 13.87
N TYR A 178 5.36 -5.13 12.84
CA TYR A 178 6.64 -5.63 12.38
C TYR A 178 7.75 -5.47 13.43
N LYS A 179 7.92 -4.27 14.00
CA LYS A 179 8.90 -4.02 15.08
C LYS A 179 8.64 -4.89 16.31
N ARG A 180 7.37 -5.03 16.72
CA ARG A 180 6.98 -5.95 17.80
C ARG A 180 7.35 -7.41 17.51
N GLY A 181 7.25 -7.84 16.25
CA GLY A 181 7.67 -9.18 15.82
C GLY A 181 9.18 -9.39 15.96
N ILE A 182 9.97 -8.38 15.62
CA ILE A 182 11.44 -8.39 15.82
C ILE A 182 11.76 -8.52 17.31
N ASP A 183 11.19 -7.65 18.17
CA ASP A 183 11.47 -7.64 19.61
C ASP A 183 11.13 -8.98 20.29
N LYS A 184 10.02 -9.63 19.88
CA LYS A 184 9.65 -10.96 20.37
C LYS A 184 10.67 -12.03 19.97
N THR A 185 11.13 -11.99 18.71
CA THR A 185 12.14 -12.93 18.21
C THR A 185 13.46 -12.79 18.97
N GLU A 186 13.88 -11.55 19.25
CA GLU A 186 15.10 -11.29 20.03
C GLU A 186 14.98 -11.76 21.49
N GLN A 187 13.81 -11.60 22.11
CA GLN A 187 13.56 -12.09 23.48
C GLN A 187 13.53 -13.61 23.57
N ASP A 188 13.00 -14.30 22.55
CA ASP A 188 12.98 -15.76 22.48
C ASP A 188 14.38 -16.36 22.23
N LEU A 189 15.25 -15.64 21.52
CA LEU A 189 16.67 -16.02 21.32
C LEU A 189 17.55 -15.81 22.56
N GLN A 190 17.11 -14.99 23.53
CA GLN A 190 17.82 -14.71 24.78
C GLN A 190 17.42 -15.62 25.96
N ARG A 191 16.48 -16.55 25.77
CA ARG A 191 16.05 -17.55 26.75
C ARG A 191 16.65 -18.93 26.45
#